data_AF-A0A239IEQ6-F1
#
_entry.id   AF-A0A239IEQ6-F1
#
_cell.length_a   1.000
_cell.length_b   1.000
_cell.length_c   1.000
_cell.angle_alpha   90.00
_cell.angle_beta   90.00
_cell.angle_gamma   90.00
#
_symmetry.space_group_name_H-M   'P 1'
#
loop_
_entity.id
_entity.type
_entity.pdbx_description
1 polymer ?
#
loop_
_entity_poly.entity_id
_entity_poly.type
_entity_poly.pdbx_seq_one_letter_code
_entity_poly.pdbx_strand_id
1 'polypeptide(L)'
;MAIESDKNIRVDEGSGGKSFSSRSLIVGALIVLIVGAVAGGWAMTRLLSPAGPAPAAKVVQAPAPSPVADTAAAVAAATTEAAPVAPAAVDSASALAARVADLETRLSRITLEAASASGNATRAEGLLIAFAARRALDRGLSLGYLEAQLRLRFGDDQPNAVKTIIDTSRDPVTLEQLRSELDTLAPDLVGRSENGDGSLWTAFRREMGELFVVRPAGTLSPRASERLERARRYLAGGQVDKAIDEVQAMPGAEVANDWLMDARRYHEARRALDLIETAAILEPRDSPPAALARSPAP
;
A
#
# COMPACT_ATOMS: atom_id res chain seq x y z
N MET A 1 5.13 39.98 -91.21
CA MET A 1 4.59 41.29 -90.79
C MET A 1 4.61 41.29 -89.27
N ALA A 2 5.42 42.18 -88.68
CA ALA A 2 5.44 42.48 -87.23
C ALA A 2 4.05 42.99 -86.79
N ILE A 3 3.64 42.92 -85.51
CA ILE A 3 3.94 43.86 -84.40
C ILE A 3 3.41 43.16 -83.13
N GLU A 4 4.25 42.84 -82.14
CA GLU A 4 4.47 43.59 -80.89
C GLU A 4 3.27 43.61 -79.93
N SER A 5 3.43 42.98 -78.76
CA SER A 5 2.88 43.47 -77.49
C SER A 5 3.58 42.76 -76.34
N ASP A 6 4.64 43.41 -75.90
CA ASP A 6 5.27 43.30 -74.60
C ASP A 6 4.30 43.80 -73.52
N LYS A 7 4.02 43.02 -72.47
CA LYS A 7 3.75 43.60 -71.16
C LYS A 7 4.07 42.62 -70.03
N ASN A 8 5.18 42.95 -69.42
CA ASN A 8 5.78 42.38 -68.25
C ASN A 8 5.16 42.99 -66.96
N ILE A 9 5.17 42.20 -65.88
CA ILE A 9 5.48 42.61 -64.48
C ILE A 9 4.33 42.96 -63.49
N ARG A 10 4.39 42.20 -62.38
CA ARG A 10 4.01 42.43 -60.96
C ARG A 10 2.53 42.60 -60.60
N VAL A 11 2.00 41.53 -60.00
CA VAL A 11 1.17 41.65 -58.81
C VAL A 11 2.10 41.48 -57.61
N ASP A 12 2.25 42.56 -56.85
CA ASP A 12 2.92 42.63 -55.56
C ASP A 12 1.94 42.09 -54.50
N GLU A 13 2.14 40.85 -54.05
CA GLU A 13 1.58 40.37 -52.79
C GLU A 13 2.67 40.44 -51.72
N GLY A 14 2.90 41.65 -51.24
CA GLY A 14 3.46 41.89 -49.92
C GLY A 14 2.50 41.38 -48.84
N SER A 15 2.60 40.10 -48.48
CA SER A 15 2.25 39.65 -47.14
C SER A 15 3.43 38.90 -46.55
N GLY A 16 4.26 39.65 -45.81
CA GLY A 16 5.29 39.11 -44.95
C GLY A 16 4.67 38.32 -43.80
N GLY A 17 4.11 37.14 -44.10
CA GLY A 17 3.77 36.13 -43.12
C GLY A 17 5.06 35.54 -42.59
N LYS A 18 5.59 36.14 -41.53
CA LYS A 18 6.75 35.62 -40.80
C LYS A 18 6.39 34.21 -40.33
N SER A 19 6.84 33.19 -41.05
CA SER A 19 6.63 31.80 -40.67
C SER A 19 7.28 31.60 -39.31
N PHE A 20 6.45 31.53 -38.28
CA PHE A 20 6.92 31.23 -36.94
C PHE A 20 7.53 29.84 -37.02
N SER A 21 8.86 29.80 -36.90
CA SER A 21 9.62 28.56 -36.82
C SER A 21 8.90 27.62 -35.87
N SER A 22 8.73 26.36 -36.24
CA SER A 22 8.11 25.34 -35.38
C SER A 22 8.70 25.36 -33.97
N ARG A 23 9.98 25.74 -33.84
CA ARG A 23 10.69 26.00 -32.59
C ARG A 23 10.09 27.15 -31.77
N SER A 24 9.72 28.28 -32.37
CA SER A 24 9.05 29.38 -31.64
C SER A 24 7.63 29.01 -31.21
N LEU A 25 6.96 28.12 -31.96
CA LEU A 25 5.62 27.63 -31.62
C LEU A 25 5.67 26.62 -30.45
N ILE A 26 6.68 25.74 -30.44
CA ILE A 26 6.95 24.82 -29.33
C ILE A 26 7.38 25.58 -28.07
N VAL A 27 8.26 26.58 -28.20
CA VAL A 27 8.68 27.41 -27.06
C VAL A 27 7.50 28.22 -26.52
N GLY A 28 6.65 28.77 -27.38
CA GLY A 28 5.41 29.44 -26.97
C GLY A 28 4.47 28.51 -26.19
N ALA A 29 4.25 27.30 -26.69
CA ALA A 29 3.41 26.30 -26.01
C ALA A 29 3.99 25.87 -24.65
N LEU A 30 5.31 25.71 -24.55
CA LEU A 30 5.98 25.35 -23.31
C LEU A 30 5.89 26.48 -22.26
N ILE A 31 6.04 27.74 -22.68
CA ILE A 31 5.87 28.90 -21.79
C ILE A 31 4.44 28.99 -21.28
N VAL A 32 3.43 28.80 -22.14
CA VAL A 32 2.02 28.79 -21.71
C VAL A 32 1.74 27.65 -20.73
N LEU A 33 2.32 26.47 -20.94
CA LEU A 33 2.15 25.32 -20.04
C LEU A 33 2.80 25.57 -18.67
N ILE A 34 3.99 26.16 -18.63
CA ILE A 34 4.68 26.50 -17.38
C ILE A 34 3.90 27.58 -16.62
N VAL A 35 3.43 28.63 -17.30
CA VAL A 35 2.61 29.68 -16.67
C VAL A 35 1.30 29.10 -16.14
N GLY A 36 0.66 28.19 -16.89
CA GLY A 36 -0.54 27.48 -16.45
C GLY A 36 -0.31 26.59 -15.22
N ALA A 37 0.81 25.86 -15.19
CA ALA A 37 1.17 25.02 -14.05
C ALA A 37 1.50 25.83 -12.79
N VAL A 38 2.20 26.96 -12.94
CA VAL A 38 2.54 27.85 -11.81
C VAL A 38 1.30 28.58 -11.29
N ALA A 39 0.43 29.09 -12.18
CA ALA A 39 -0.82 29.73 -11.79
C ALA A 39 -1.83 28.74 -11.17
N GLY A 40 -1.93 27.53 -11.74
CA GLY A 40 -2.77 26.46 -11.22
C GLY A 40 -2.27 25.95 -9.86
N GLY A 41 -0.96 25.78 -9.69
CA GLY A 41 -0.34 25.42 -8.41
C GLY A 41 -0.59 26.49 -7.34
N TRP A 42 -0.40 27.76 -7.68
CA TRP A 42 -0.64 28.89 -6.75
C TRP A 42 -2.12 29.01 -6.35
N ALA A 43 -3.04 28.90 -7.32
CA ALA A 43 -4.47 28.93 -7.07
C ALA A 43 -4.94 27.75 -6.20
N MET A 44 -4.41 26.54 -6.43
CA MET A 44 -4.70 25.35 -5.63
C MET A 44 -4.20 25.51 -4.19
N THR A 45 -2.98 26.04 -4.00
CA THR A 45 -2.45 26.31 -2.66
C THR A 45 -3.21 27.42 -1.92
N ARG A 46 -3.85 28.35 -2.64
CA ARG A 46 -4.66 29.43 -2.04
C ARG A 46 -6.10 29.00 -1.75
N LEU A 47 -6.69 28.11 -2.56
CA LEU A 47 -8.02 27.54 -2.31
C LEU A 47 -8.01 26.43 -1.24
N LEU A 48 -6.89 25.72 -1.06
CA LEU A 48 -6.74 24.66 -0.05
C LEU A 48 -6.01 25.13 1.22
N SER A 49 -5.63 26.41 1.34
CA SER A 49 -5.13 26.96 2.60
C SER A 49 -6.32 27.35 3.50
N PRO A 50 -6.59 26.65 4.61
CA PRO A 50 -7.59 27.06 5.58
C PRO A 50 -7.05 28.25 6.39
N ALA A 51 -7.16 29.46 5.83
CA ALA A 51 -7.16 30.69 6.63
C ALA A 51 -8.58 30.91 7.18
N GLY A 52 -8.98 30.05 8.12
CA GLY A 52 -10.24 30.13 8.84
C GLY A 52 -10.08 29.46 10.21
N PRO A 53 -10.71 29.97 11.27
CA PRO A 53 -10.55 29.41 12.61
C PRO A 53 -10.93 27.93 12.60
N ALA A 54 -10.11 27.11 13.26
CA ALA A 54 -10.20 25.66 13.30
C ALA A 54 -11.64 25.17 13.51
N PRO A 55 -12.07 24.10 12.80
CA PRO A 55 -13.38 23.50 13.08
C PRO A 55 -13.34 22.98 14.52
N ALA A 56 -14.13 23.61 15.39
CA ALA A 56 -14.42 23.09 16.70
C ALA A 56 -14.93 21.66 16.52
N ALA A 57 -14.18 20.70 17.04
CA ALA A 57 -14.64 19.34 17.19
C ALA A 57 -15.99 19.39 17.90
N LYS A 58 -17.07 19.05 17.18
CA LYS A 58 -18.31 18.65 17.83
C LYS A 58 -18.00 17.31 18.50
N VAL A 59 -17.51 17.41 19.74
CA VAL A 59 -17.58 16.32 20.70
C VAL A 59 -19.04 15.91 20.72
N VAL A 60 -19.33 14.69 20.25
CA VAL A 60 -20.59 14.05 20.57
C VAL A 60 -20.60 13.94 22.08
N GLN A 61 -21.41 14.78 22.70
CA GLN A 61 -21.63 14.78 24.13
C GLN A 61 -22.20 13.42 24.48
N ALA A 62 -21.45 12.64 25.27
CA ALA A 62 -21.98 11.48 25.96
C ALA A 62 -23.26 11.90 26.71
N PRO A 63 -24.32 11.07 26.77
CA PRO A 63 -25.54 11.44 27.47
C PRO A 63 -25.21 11.74 28.93
N ALA A 64 -25.22 13.02 29.30
CA ALA A 64 -25.24 13.41 30.70
C ALA A 64 -26.63 13.06 31.26
N PRO A 65 -26.73 12.48 32.47
CA PRO A 65 -28.02 12.27 33.09
C PRO A 65 -28.70 13.62 33.32
N SER A 66 -29.85 13.84 32.69
CA SER A 66 -30.67 15.02 32.96
C SER A 66 -31.20 14.98 34.40
N PRO A 67 -31.26 16.12 35.10
CA PRO A 67 -31.91 16.18 36.40
C PRO A 67 -33.41 16.04 36.17
N VAL A 68 -34.01 15.06 36.83
CA VAL A 68 -35.47 14.98 36.96
C VAL A 68 -35.94 16.20 37.73
N ALA A 69 -36.68 17.07 37.04
CA ALA A 69 -37.42 18.16 37.66
C ALA A 69 -38.56 17.57 38.48
N ASP A 70 -38.67 18.06 39.72
CA ASP A 70 -39.81 17.87 40.61
C ASP A 70 -41.14 18.19 39.91
N THR A 71 -42.02 17.21 39.85
CA THR A 71 -43.47 17.44 39.79
C THR A 71 -44.06 17.10 41.16
N ALA A 72 -43.91 18.05 42.09
CA ALA A 72 -44.76 18.12 43.26
C ALA A 72 -46.11 18.76 42.85
N ALA A 73 -47.17 17.95 42.76
CA ALA A 73 -48.52 18.36 43.17
C ALA A 73 -49.53 17.21 43.11
N ALA A 74 -50.14 16.97 44.27
CA ALA A 74 -51.51 16.52 44.49
C ALA A 74 -51.86 15.04 44.24
N VAL A 75 -51.75 14.25 45.31
CA VAL A 75 -52.89 13.43 45.73
C VAL A 75 -53.09 13.61 47.24
N ALA A 76 -54.12 14.38 47.60
CA ALA A 76 -54.67 14.39 48.93
C ALA A 76 -55.72 13.26 49.02
N ALA A 77 -55.51 12.29 49.90
CA ALA A 77 -56.58 11.56 50.57
C ALA A 77 -56.04 10.84 51.82
N ALA A 78 -56.72 11.11 52.93
CA ALA A 78 -56.70 10.50 54.26
C ALA A 78 -56.35 8.99 54.31
N THR A 79 -55.85 8.37 55.39
CA THR A 79 -56.19 8.52 56.81
C THR A 79 -55.24 7.67 57.66
N THR A 80 -55.19 7.97 58.96
CA THR A 80 -54.90 7.07 60.09
C THR A 80 -53.45 7.02 60.59
N GLU A 81 -53.26 7.85 61.61
CA GLU A 81 -52.33 7.67 62.72
C GLU A 81 -52.38 6.23 63.27
N ALA A 82 -51.27 5.50 63.18
CA ALA A 82 -51.01 4.30 63.96
C ALA A 82 -49.52 4.27 64.34
N ALA A 83 -49.30 3.93 65.61
CA ALA A 83 -48.08 4.03 66.41
C ALA A 83 -46.77 3.47 65.77
N PRO A 84 -45.59 3.92 66.23
CA PRO A 84 -44.31 3.49 65.69
C PRO A 84 -44.02 2.06 66.12
N VAL A 85 -44.05 1.14 65.16
CA VAL A 85 -43.48 -0.20 65.34
C VAL A 85 -42.24 -0.25 64.46
N ALA A 86 -41.07 -0.33 65.09
CA ALA A 86 -39.81 -0.55 64.41
C ALA A 86 -39.87 -1.83 63.56
N PRO A 87 -39.41 -1.78 62.30
CA PRO A 87 -38.24 -2.59 61.93
C PRO A 87 -37.27 -1.85 60.99
N ALA A 88 -36.81 -0.64 61.35
CA ALA A 88 -35.93 0.17 60.47
C ALA A 88 -34.53 -0.43 60.20
N ALA A 89 -34.09 -1.42 60.98
CA ALA A 89 -32.77 -2.05 60.82
C ALA A 89 -32.72 -3.12 59.72
N VAL A 90 -33.84 -3.79 59.41
CA VAL A 90 -33.88 -4.85 58.39
C VAL A 90 -33.95 -4.27 56.98
N ASP A 91 -34.67 -3.15 56.81
CA ASP A 91 -34.79 -2.43 55.54
C ASP A 91 -33.48 -1.73 55.13
N SER A 92 -32.68 -1.27 56.09
CA SER A 92 -31.36 -0.68 55.81
C SER A 92 -30.32 -1.74 55.41
N ALA A 93 -30.34 -2.91 56.05
CA ALA A 93 -29.48 -4.04 55.67
C ALA A 93 -29.82 -4.59 54.28
N SER A 94 -31.11 -4.70 53.94
CA SER A 94 -31.55 -5.16 52.61
C SER A 94 -31.22 -4.13 51.51
N ALA A 95 -31.36 -2.83 51.78
CA ALA A 95 -30.96 -1.78 50.85
C ALA A 95 -29.44 -1.74 50.60
N LEU A 96 -28.62 -1.99 51.63
CA LEU A 96 -27.17 -2.09 51.48
C LEU A 96 -26.79 -3.33 50.65
N ALA A 97 -27.42 -4.48 50.90
CA ALA A 97 -27.21 -5.68 50.10
C ALA A 97 -27.58 -5.46 48.61
N ALA A 98 -28.68 -4.77 48.33
CA ALA A 98 -29.08 -4.42 46.96
C ALA A 98 -28.06 -3.49 46.26
N ARG A 99 -27.50 -2.51 47.00
CA ARG A 99 -26.43 -1.64 46.47
C ARG A 99 -25.14 -2.40 46.19
N VAL A 100 -24.76 -3.34 47.07
CA VAL A 100 -23.59 -4.20 46.85
C VAL A 100 -23.78 -5.06 45.60
N ALA A 101 -24.94 -5.70 45.43
CA ALA A 101 -25.25 -6.49 44.25
C ALA A 101 -25.25 -5.65 42.94
N ASP A 102 -25.75 -4.41 42.97
CA ASP A 102 -25.66 -3.48 41.84
C ASP A 102 -24.21 -3.10 41.52
N LEU A 103 -23.39 -2.81 42.55
CA LEU A 103 -21.96 -2.52 42.37
C LEU A 103 -21.18 -3.70 41.80
N GLU A 104 -21.45 -4.92 42.28
CA GLU A 104 -20.84 -6.15 41.74
C GLU A 104 -21.21 -6.36 40.27
N THR A 105 -22.48 -6.13 39.93
CA THR A 105 -22.95 -6.21 38.54
C THR A 105 -22.26 -5.17 37.67
N ARG A 106 -22.18 -3.91 38.12
CA ARG A 106 -21.47 -2.84 37.39
C ARG A 106 -19.99 -3.15 37.22
N LEU A 107 -19.33 -3.66 38.26
CA LEU A 107 -17.92 -4.04 38.20
C LEU A 107 -17.70 -5.16 37.19
N SER A 108 -18.55 -6.19 37.19
CA SER A 108 -18.46 -7.28 36.20
C SER A 108 -18.55 -6.77 34.76
N ARG A 109 -19.49 -5.84 34.50
CA ARG A 109 -19.64 -5.19 33.20
C ARG A 109 -18.41 -4.38 32.81
N ILE A 110 -17.86 -3.59 33.75
CA ILE A 110 -16.64 -2.80 33.51
C ILE A 110 -15.45 -3.72 33.21
N THR A 111 -15.30 -4.84 33.93
CA THR A 111 -14.20 -5.78 33.68
C THR A 111 -14.30 -6.43 32.30
N LEU A 112 -15.51 -6.79 31.86
CA LEU A 112 -15.73 -7.33 30.52
C LEU A 112 -15.46 -6.28 29.43
N GLU A 113 -15.94 -5.05 29.64
CA GLU A 113 -15.71 -3.94 28.71
C GLU A 113 -14.22 -3.59 28.62
N ALA A 114 -13.52 -3.52 29.75
CA ALA A 114 -12.08 -3.26 29.81
C ALA A 114 -11.27 -4.37 29.12
N ALA A 115 -11.61 -5.65 29.33
CA ALA A 115 -10.98 -6.77 28.64
C ALA A 115 -11.21 -6.69 27.13
N SER A 116 -12.43 -6.36 26.69
CA SER A 116 -12.75 -6.17 25.27
C SER A 116 -11.99 -4.99 24.65
N ALA A 117 -11.88 -3.87 25.37
CA ALA A 117 -11.17 -2.68 24.93
C ALA A 117 -9.67 -2.95 24.81
N SER A 118 -9.08 -3.66 25.78
CA SER A 118 -7.69 -4.09 25.74
C SER A 118 -7.41 -5.02 24.57
N GLY A 119 -8.28 -5.99 24.29
CA GLY A 119 -8.16 -6.86 23.12
C GLY A 119 -8.24 -6.09 21.79
N ASN A 120 -9.19 -5.15 21.67
CA ASN A 120 -9.30 -4.29 20.49
C ASN A 120 -8.06 -3.40 20.29
N ALA A 121 -7.49 -2.86 21.37
CA ALA A 121 -6.25 -2.07 21.32
C ALA A 121 -5.06 -2.92 20.85
N THR A 122 -4.94 -4.14 21.36
CA THR A 122 -3.87 -5.10 21.01
C THR A 122 -3.95 -5.52 19.54
N ARG A 123 -5.17 -5.74 19.02
CA ARG A 123 -5.42 -5.95 17.59
C ARG A 123 -5.01 -4.74 16.74
N ALA A 124 -5.41 -3.54 17.15
CA ALA A 124 -5.07 -2.32 16.44
C ALA A 124 -3.55 -2.08 16.42
N GLU A 125 -2.85 -2.33 17.52
CA GLU A 125 -1.39 -2.28 17.56
C GLU A 125 -0.74 -3.26 16.58
N GLY A 126 -1.22 -4.51 16.54
CA GLY A 126 -0.74 -5.51 15.58
C GLY A 126 -0.90 -5.04 14.13
N LEU A 127 -2.07 -4.49 13.78
CA LEU A 127 -2.32 -3.94 12.46
C LEU A 127 -1.42 -2.73 12.14
N LEU A 128 -1.16 -1.86 13.11
CA LEU A 128 -0.26 -0.71 12.92
C LEU A 128 1.19 -1.15 12.68
N ILE A 129 1.66 -2.16 13.41
CA ILE A 129 3.01 -2.72 13.22
C ILE A 129 3.12 -3.38 11.84
N ALA A 130 2.14 -4.21 11.46
CA ALA A 130 2.11 -4.86 10.14
C ALA A 130 2.06 -3.82 9.00
N PHE A 131 1.22 -2.78 9.13
CA PHE A 131 1.13 -1.69 8.17
C PHE A 131 2.44 -0.89 8.07
N ALA A 132 3.09 -0.61 9.21
CA ALA A 132 4.37 0.10 9.23
C ALA A 132 5.47 -0.72 8.55
N ALA A 133 5.52 -2.04 8.79
CA ALA A 133 6.46 -2.94 8.13
C ALA A 133 6.24 -2.99 6.61
N ARG A 134 4.97 -3.12 6.18
CA ARG A 134 4.58 -3.07 4.77
C ARG A 134 5.03 -1.77 4.10
N ARG A 135 4.75 -0.62 4.73
CA ARG A 135 5.15 0.71 4.24
C ARG A 135 6.67 0.91 4.21
N ALA A 136 7.42 0.29 5.11
CA ALA A 136 8.88 0.35 5.09
C ALA A 136 9.44 -0.41 3.88
N LEU A 137 9.02 -1.66 3.70
CA LEU A 137 9.45 -2.50 2.58
C LEU A 137 9.01 -1.95 1.22
N ASP A 138 7.78 -1.46 1.10
CA ASP A 138 7.28 -0.83 -0.14
C ASP A 138 8.11 0.41 -0.54
N ARG A 139 8.79 1.06 0.41
CA ARG A 139 9.68 2.20 0.18
C ARG A 139 11.17 1.83 0.08
N GLY A 140 11.53 0.56 0.17
CA GLY A 140 12.93 0.13 0.18
C GLY A 140 13.67 0.53 1.46
N LEU A 141 12.97 0.64 2.60
CA LEU A 141 13.58 1.01 3.88
C LEU A 141 13.79 -0.21 4.77
N SER A 142 14.90 -0.20 5.51
CA SER A 142 15.12 -1.12 6.63
C SER A 142 14.11 -0.90 7.75
N LEU A 143 13.75 -1.95 8.47
CA LEU A 143 12.72 -1.91 9.53
C LEU A 143 13.17 -1.17 10.80
N GLY A 144 14.47 -1.21 11.14
CA GLY A 144 14.99 -0.58 12.34
C GLY A 144 14.28 -1.09 13.61
N TYR A 145 13.71 -0.18 14.40
CA TYR A 145 12.97 -0.53 15.63
C TYR A 145 11.78 -1.48 15.38
N LEU A 146 11.18 -1.47 14.19
CA LEU A 146 10.07 -2.37 13.85
C LEU A 146 10.47 -3.85 13.91
N GLU A 147 11.75 -4.20 13.74
CA GLU A 147 12.19 -5.59 13.85
C GLU A 147 11.94 -6.17 15.25
N ALA A 148 12.21 -5.39 16.30
CA ALA A 148 11.98 -5.82 17.68
C ALA A 148 10.48 -5.94 17.96
N GLN A 149 9.68 -4.99 17.44
CA GLN A 149 8.23 -5.01 17.57
C GLN A 149 7.58 -6.18 16.84
N LEU A 150 8.05 -6.53 15.63
CA LEU A 150 7.57 -7.70 14.89
C LEU A 150 7.87 -9.00 15.63
N ARG A 151 9.09 -9.14 16.18
CA ARG A 151 9.45 -10.31 16.99
C ARG A 151 8.60 -10.42 18.25
N LEU A 152 8.40 -9.30 18.95
CA LEU A 152 7.59 -9.28 20.16
C LEU A 152 6.11 -9.61 19.89
N ARG A 153 5.55 -9.07 18.80
CA ARG A 153 4.12 -9.20 18.52
C ARG A 153 3.73 -10.47 17.76
N PHE A 154 4.60 -10.95 16.87
CA PHE A 154 4.27 -12.05 15.95
C PHE A 154 5.28 -13.21 16.00
N GLY A 155 6.31 -13.13 16.84
CA GLY A 155 7.40 -14.11 16.86
C GLY A 155 6.95 -15.50 17.31
N ASP A 156 5.95 -15.58 18.19
CA ASP A 156 5.45 -16.87 18.70
C ASP A 156 4.54 -17.56 17.68
N ASP A 157 3.68 -16.80 17.01
CA ASP A 157 2.66 -17.37 16.11
C ASP A 157 3.11 -17.50 14.66
N GLN A 158 3.95 -16.56 14.20
CA GLN A 158 4.44 -16.50 12.83
C GLN A 158 5.97 -16.33 12.75
N PRO A 159 6.76 -17.22 13.39
CA PRO A 159 8.22 -17.08 13.45
C PRO A 159 8.88 -17.03 12.06
N ASN A 160 8.38 -17.85 11.13
CA ASN A 160 8.90 -17.92 9.77
C ASN A 160 8.60 -16.63 8.98
N ALA A 161 7.39 -16.09 9.08
CA ALA A 161 7.02 -14.86 8.39
C ALA A 161 7.82 -13.67 8.92
N VAL A 162 7.97 -13.55 10.24
CA VAL A 162 8.78 -12.52 10.88
C VAL A 162 10.23 -12.61 10.43
N LYS A 163 10.81 -13.82 10.39
CA LYS A 163 12.16 -14.04 9.88
C LYS A 163 12.30 -13.55 8.44
N THR A 164 11.42 -13.97 7.53
CA THR A 164 11.46 -13.56 6.12
C THR A 164 11.37 -12.04 5.96
N ILE A 165 10.47 -11.39 6.70
CA ILE A 165 10.32 -9.92 6.67
C ILE A 165 11.60 -9.22 7.11
N ILE A 166 12.21 -9.69 8.21
CA ILE A 166 13.44 -9.10 8.74
C ILE A 166 14.63 -9.33 7.80
N ASP A 167 14.80 -10.56 7.31
CA ASP A 167 15.89 -10.90 6.39
C ASP A 167 15.78 -10.07 5.10
N THR A 168 14.58 -9.96 4.51
CA THR A 168 14.36 -9.11 3.33
C THR A 168 14.53 -7.62 3.63
N SER A 169 14.23 -7.15 4.84
CA SER A 169 14.38 -5.73 5.17
C SER A 169 15.82 -5.22 5.20
N ARG A 170 16.80 -6.13 5.32
CA ARG A 170 18.23 -5.78 5.29
C ARG A 170 18.71 -5.41 3.90
N ASP A 171 18.08 -6.00 2.88
CA ASP A 171 18.35 -5.74 1.48
C ASP A 171 17.01 -5.68 0.72
N PRO A 172 16.28 -4.56 0.87
CA PRO A 172 14.90 -4.47 0.43
C PRO A 172 14.81 -4.25 -1.08
N VAL A 173 14.24 -5.24 -1.76
CA VAL A 173 13.92 -5.17 -3.20
C VAL A 173 12.58 -4.47 -3.38
N THR A 174 12.50 -3.51 -4.30
CA THR A 174 11.24 -2.81 -4.62
C THR A 174 10.64 -3.28 -5.94
N LEU A 175 9.32 -3.13 -6.10
CA LEU A 175 8.65 -3.47 -7.37
C LEU A 175 9.16 -2.61 -8.53
N GLU A 176 9.52 -1.36 -8.27
CA GLU A 176 10.06 -0.46 -9.30
C GLU A 176 11.47 -0.88 -9.73
N GLN A 177 12.31 -1.29 -8.77
CA GLN A 177 13.61 -1.87 -9.06
C GLN A 177 13.47 -3.12 -9.95
N LEU A 178 12.57 -4.05 -9.62
CA LEU A 178 12.32 -5.24 -10.44
C LEU A 178 11.88 -4.89 -11.87
N ARG A 179 11.12 -3.82 -12.07
CA ARG A 179 10.73 -3.35 -13.41
C ARG A 179 11.92 -2.78 -14.17
N SER A 180 12.68 -1.90 -13.53
CA SER A 180 13.88 -1.28 -14.11
C SER A 180 14.92 -2.33 -14.51
N GLU A 181 15.16 -3.32 -13.66
CA GLU A 181 16.09 -4.42 -13.94
C GLU A 181 15.57 -5.32 -15.07
N LEU A 182 14.27 -5.64 -15.09
CA LEU A 182 13.68 -6.40 -16.20
C LEU A 182 13.85 -5.66 -17.54
N ASP A 183 13.67 -4.34 -17.55
CA ASP A 183 13.84 -3.53 -18.75
C ASP A 183 15.31 -3.45 -19.20
N THR A 184 16.24 -3.48 -18.26
CA THR A 184 17.68 -3.57 -18.55
C THR A 184 18.04 -4.93 -19.16
N LEU A 185 17.47 -6.02 -18.64
CA LEU A 185 17.69 -7.39 -19.11
C LEU A 185 16.89 -7.76 -20.38
N ALA A 186 15.96 -6.90 -20.81
CA ALA A 186 15.06 -7.17 -21.92
C ALA A 186 15.74 -7.63 -23.23
N PRO A 187 16.86 -7.02 -23.69
CA PRO A 187 17.53 -7.46 -24.91
C PRO A 187 18.07 -8.90 -24.80
N ASP A 188 18.74 -9.20 -23.69
CA ASP A 188 19.36 -10.50 -23.43
C ASP A 188 18.31 -11.60 -23.26
N LEU A 189 17.21 -11.30 -22.57
CA LEU A 189 16.09 -12.21 -22.34
C LEU A 189 15.42 -12.71 -23.62
N VAL A 190 15.36 -11.86 -24.65
CA VAL A 190 14.75 -12.18 -25.96
C VAL A 190 15.78 -12.84 -26.91
N GLY A 191 17.01 -13.08 -26.44
CA GLY A 191 18.05 -13.80 -27.16
C GLY A 191 19.02 -12.91 -27.95
N ARG A 192 19.08 -11.60 -27.67
CA ARG A 192 20.17 -10.73 -28.15
C ARG A 192 21.30 -10.78 -27.11
N SER A 193 22.08 -11.85 -27.08
CA SER A 193 23.31 -11.86 -26.28
C SER A 193 24.41 -11.14 -27.05
N GLU A 194 24.95 -10.04 -26.51
CA GLU A 194 26.11 -9.35 -27.11
C GLU A 194 27.40 -10.20 -27.05
N ASN A 195 27.42 -11.23 -26.19
CA ASN A 195 28.60 -12.07 -25.91
C ASN A 195 28.78 -13.28 -26.84
N GLY A 196 28.16 -13.26 -28.02
CA GLY A 196 28.28 -14.33 -29.01
C GLY A 196 29.52 -14.17 -29.90
N ASP A 197 30.71 -14.47 -29.36
CA ASP A 197 32.04 -14.40 -30.03
C ASP A 197 32.18 -15.19 -31.35
N GLY A 198 31.13 -15.88 -31.80
CA GLY A 198 31.11 -16.64 -33.06
C GLY A 198 30.11 -16.16 -34.11
N SER A 199 29.17 -15.27 -33.80
CA SER A 199 27.97 -15.07 -34.65
C SER A 199 28.21 -14.15 -35.86
N LEU A 200 28.97 -13.06 -35.69
CA LEU A 200 29.12 -12.06 -36.76
C LEU A 200 30.05 -12.54 -37.89
N TRP A 201 31.13 -13.26 -37.56
CA TRP A 201 32.07 -13.80 -38.55
C TRP A 201 31.48 -15.01 -39.30
N THR A 202 30.65 -15.82 -38.64
CA THR A 202 29.96 -16.95 -39.28
C THR A 202 28.74 -16.51 -40.10
N ALA A 203 28.02 -15.47 -39.66
CA ALA A 203 26.94 -14.85 -40.43
C ALA A 203 27.47 -14.20 -41.73
N PHE A 204 28.56 -13.43 -41.63
CA PHE A 204 29.19 -12.81 -42.80
C PHE A 204 29.69 -13.83 -43.84
N ARG A 205 30.30 -14.94 -43.38
CA ARG A 205 30.77 -16.01 -44.27
C ARG A 205 29.63 -16.79 -44.93
N ARG A 206 28.45 -16.83 -44.30
CA ARG A 206 27.26 -17.51 -44.81
C ARG A 206 26.45 -16.62 -45.76
N GLU A 207 26.43 -15.30 -45.55
CA GLU A 207 25.80 -14.33 -46.47
C GLU A 207 26.48 -14.27 -47.85
N MET A 208 27.79 -14.45 -47.91
CA MET A 208 28.50 -14.59 -49.19
C MET A 208 28.12 -15.88 -49.95
N GLY A 209 27.51 -16.86 -49.28
CA GLY A 209 27.07 -18.12 -49.86
C GLY A 209 25.59 -18.18 -50.27
N GLU A 210 24.74 -17.28 -49.75
CA GLU A 210 23.29 -17.31 -49.98
C GLU A 210 22.80 -16.07 -50.74
N LEU A 211 23.13 -16.02 -52.02
CA LEU A 211 22.52 -15.11 -53.00
C LEU A 211 21.06 -15.50 -53.34
N PHE A 212 20.35 -16.17 -52.44
CA PHE A 212 18.94 -16.54 -52.59
C PHE A 212 18.19 -16.26 -51.30
N VAL A 213 17.39 -15.19 -51.33
CA VAL A 213 16.29 -14.80 -50.42
C VAL A 213 16.40 -15.39 -49.00
N VAL A 214 17.21 -14.74 -48.17
CA VAL A 214 17.24 -14.97 -46.72
C VAL A 214 16.37 -13.92 -46.04
N ARG A 215 15.30 -14.37 -45.39
CA ARG A 215 14.58 -13.59 -44.38
C ARG A 215 15.60 -13.24 -43.29
N PRO A 216 15.82 -11.96 -42.93
CA PRO A 216 16.89 -11.57 -42.02
C PRO A 216 16.74 -12.28 -40.66
N ALA A 217 17.73 -13.12 -40.34
CA ALA A 217 17.90 -13.76 -39.04
C ALA A 217 18.40 -12.72 -38.02
N GLY A 218 17.51 -11.80 -37.65
CA GLY A 218 17.75 -10.75 -36.66
C GLY A 218 16.46 -10.19 -36.05
N THR A 219 15.30 -10.70 -36.47
CA THR A 219 14.02 -10.33 -35.86
C THR A 219 13.83 -11.12 -34.57
N LEU A 220 13.64 -10.39 -33.46
CA LEU A 220 13.20 -10.90 -32.16
C LEU A 220 12.23 -12.07 -32.35
N SER A 221 12.38 -13.18 -31.62
CA SER A 221 11.37 -14.23 -31.70
C SER A 221 10.04 -13.64 -31.22
N PRO A 222 8.97 -13.63 -32.04
CA PRO A 222 7.71 -12.95 -31.69
C PRO A 222 7.17 -13.46 -30.34
N ARG A 223 7.38 -14.75 -30.06
CA ARG A 223 6.99 -15.38 -28.80
C ARG A 223 7.75 -14.86 -27.58
N ALA A 224 9.07 -14.67 -27.65
CA ALA A 224 9.83 -14.17 -26.48
C ALA A 224 9.56 -12.68 -26.23
N SER A 225 9.41 -11.86 -27.28
CA SER A 225 8.97 -10.46 -27.11
C SER A 225 7.56 -10.37 -26.52
N GLU A 226 6.63 -11.23 -26.93
CA GLU A 226 5.28 -11.29 -26.34
C GLU A 226 5.30 -11.74 -24.87
N ARG A 227 6.19 -12.68 -24.50
CA ARG A 227 6.40 -13.09 -23.10
C ARG A 227 6.90 -11.92 -22.26
N LEU A 228 7.87 -11.15 -22.78
CA LEU A 228 8.40 -9.98 -22.07
C LEU A 228 7.32 -8.93 -21.81
N GLU A 229 6.48 -8.65 -22.81
CA GLU A 229 5.35 -7.75 -22.63
C GLU A 229 4.29 -8.27 -21.65
N ARG A 230 4.12 -9.60 -21.53
CA ARG A 230 3.28 -10.20 -20.47
C ARG A 230 3.92 -10.03 -19.09
N ALA A 231 5.21 -10.32 -18.96
CA ALA A 231 5.96 -10.13 -17.71
C ALA A 231 5.88 -8.69 -17.21
N ARG A 232 6.10 -7.70 -18.09
CA ARG A 232 5.93 -6.27 -17.80
C ARG A 232 4.54 -5.92 -17.29
N ARG A 233 3.49 -6.43 -17.94
CA ARG A 233 2.11 -6.22 -17.49
C ARG A 233 1.82 -6.86 -16.15
N TYR A 234 2.36 -8.05 -15.88
CA TYR A 234 2.21 -8.69 -14.57
C TYR A 234 2.91 -7.89 -13.47
N LEU A 235 4.15 -7.42 -13.70
CA LEU A 235 4.84 -6.52 -12.76
C LEU A 235 4.11 -5.19 -12.58
N ALA A 236 3.54 -4.62 -13.64
CA ALA A 236 2.71 -3.41 -13.56
C ALA A 236 1.51 -3.63 -12.62
N GLY A 237 0.91 -4.81 -12.68
CA GLY A 237 -0.19 -5.23 -11.79
C GLY A 237 0.24 -5.81 -10.43
N GLY A 238 1.54 -5.82 -10.09
CA GLY A 238 2.06 -6.39 -8.84
C GLY A 238 2.03 -7.93 -8.75
N GLN A 239 1.74 -8.62 -9.86
CA GLN A 239 1.68 -10.09 -9.96
C GLN A 239 3.07 -10.66 -10.25
N VAL A 240 3.97 -10.58 -9.27
CA VAL A 240 5.39 -10.94 -9.44
C VAL A 240 5.60 -12.43 -9.69
N ASP A 241 4.79 -13.27 -9.05
CA ASP A 241 4.70 -14.72 -9.28
C ASP A 241 4.51 -15.06 -10.78
N LYS A 242 3.55 -14.43 -11.45
CA LYS A 242 3.32 -14.66 -12.88
C LYS A 242 4.42 -14.09 -13.76
N ALA A 243 5.03 -12.98 -13.36
CA ALA A 243 6.16 -12.41 -14.08
C ALA A 243 7.38 -13.35 -14.03
N ILE A 244 7.63 -14.00 -12.88
CA ILE A 244 8.68 -15.01 -12.71
C ILE A 244 8.47 -16.16 -13.71
N ASP A 245 7.25 -16.70 -13.80
CA ASP A 245 6.94 -17.81 -14.72
C ASP A 245 7.20 -17.45 -16.19
N GLU A 246 6.85 -16.22 -16.59
CA GLU A 246 7.09 -15.76 -17.96
C GLU A 246 8.58 -15.58 -18.27
N VAL A 247 9.37 -15.01 -17.34
CA VAL A 247 10.81 -14.81 -17.50
C VAL A 247 11.57 -16.13 -17.51
N GLN A 248 11.21 -17.09 -16.64
CA GLN A 248 11.79 -18.43 -16.65
C GLN A 248 11.54 -19.18 -17.96
N ALA A 249 10.43 -18.90 -18.64
CA ALA A 249 10.09 -19.49 -19.92
C ALA A 249 10.74 -18.79 -21.13
N MET A 250 11.57 -17.77 -20.91
CA MET A 250 12.30 -17.07 -21.98
C MET A 250 13.61 -17.77 -22.33
N PRO A 251 14.08 -17.68 -23.59
CA PRO A 251 15.34 -18.31 -24.01
C PRO A 251 16.57 -17.75 -23.28
N GLY A 252 16.56 -16.47 -22.85
CA GLY A 252 17.65 -15.84 -22.11
C GLY A 252 17.51 -15.90 -20.58
N ALA A 253 16.67 -16.79 -20.02
CA ALA A 253 16.39 -16.83 -18.59
C ALA A 253 17.63 -16.98 -17.70
N GLU A 254 18.69 -17.62 -18.20
CA GLU A 254 19.95 -17.82 -17.47
C GLU A 254 20.65 -16.51 -17.10
N VAL A 255 20.50 -15.45 -17.92
CA VAL A 255 21.08 -14.13 -17.65
C VAL A 255 20.29 -13.39 -16.57
N ALA A 256 19.03 -13.76 -16.34
CA ALA A 256 18.13 -13.14 -15.36
C ALA A 256 18.09 -13.86 -14.01
N ASN A 257 19.10 -14.68 -13.67
CA ASN A 257 19.11 -15.43 -12.42
C ASN A 257 19.04 -14.54 -11.17
N ASP A 258 19.79 -13.44 -11.15
CA ASP A 258 19.78 -12.49 -10.03
C ASP A 258 18.41 -11.81 -9.90
N TRP A 259 17.87 -11.34 -11.02
CA TRP A 259 16.51 -10.78 -11.07
C TRP A 259 15.46 -11.79 -10.58
N LEU A 260 15.57 -13.06 -10.96
CA LEU A 260 14.67 -14.12 -10.51
C LEU A 260 14.79 -14.37 -9.00
N MET A 261 15.99 -14.27 -8.42
CA MET A 261 16.19 -14.35 -6.97
C MET A 261 15.53 -13.19 -6.24
N ASP A 262 15.70 -11.97 -6.75
CA ASP A 262 15.13 -10.76 -6.15
C ASP A 262 13.61 -10.72 -6.27
N ALA A 263 13.07 -11.14 -7.41
CA ALA A 263 11.64 -11.29 -7.61
C ALA A 263 11.01 -12.30 -6.63
N ARG A 264 11.67 -13.44 -6.40
CA ARG A 264 11.24 -14.43 -5.40
C ARG A 264 11.30 -13.87 -4.00
N ARG A 265 12.39 -13.20 -3.62
CA ARG A 265 12.57 -12.57 -2.31
C ARG A 265 11.48 -11.53 -2.04
N TYR A 266 11.19 -10.68 -3.02
CA TYR A 266 10.10 -9.70 -2.95
C TYR A 266 8.74 -10.38 -2.74
N HIS A 267 8.44 -11.41 -3.53
CA HIS A 267 7.16 -12.13 -3.44
C HIS A 267 7.00 -12.86 -2.10
N GLU A 268 8.06 -13.50 -1.60
CA GLU A 268 8.07 -14.17 -0.29
C GLU A 268 7.86 -13.18 0.85
N ALA A 269 8.52 -12.01 0.81
CA ALA A 269 8.30 -10.95 1.78
C ALA A 269 6.85 -10.45 1.74
N ARG A 270 6.24 -10.30 0.56
CA ARG A 270 4.84 -9.90 0.45
C ARG A 270 3.90 -10.93 1.04
N ARG A 271 4.13 -12.20 0.76
CA ARG A 271 3.37 -13.31 1.35
C ARG A 271 3.50 -13.33 2.87
N ALA A 272 4.70 -13.12 3.40
CA ALA A 272 4.96 -13.05 4.83
C ALA A 272 4.24 -11.86 5.49
N LEU A 273 4.20 -10.70 4.83
CA LEU A 273 3.43 -9.54 5.29
C LEU A 273 1.92 -9.87 5.37
N ASP A 274 1.37 -10.53 4.36
CA ASP A 274 -0.05 -10.91 4.36
C ASP A 274 -0.37 -11.94 5.47
N LEU A 275 0.59 -12.81 5.82
CA LEU A 275 0.45 -13.76 6.95
C LEU A 275 0.41 -13.06 8.31
N ILE A 276 1.27 -12.05 8.54
CA ILE A 276 1.23 -11.29 9.81
C ILE A 276 0.00 -10.37 9.89
N GLU A 277 -0.46 -9.85 8.76
CA GLU A 277 -1.71 -9.07 8.69
C GLU A 277 -2.92 -9.95 9.03
N THR A 278 -2.96 -11.16 8.47
CA THR A 278 -3.99 -12.16 8.80
C THR A 278 -3.92 -12.57 10.27
N ALA A 279 -2.71 -12.79 10.81
CA ALA A 279 -2.51 -13.12 12.23
C ALA A 279 -2.99 -11.97 13.14
N ALA A 280 -2.70 -10.71 12.77
CA ALA A 280 -3.18 -9.54 13.50
C ALA A 280 -4.71 -9.46 13.54
N ILE A 281 -5.42 -9.93 12.51
CA ILE A 281 -6.88 -9.96 12.47
C ILE A 281 -7.46 -11.12 13.30
N LEU A 282 -6.84 -12.29 13.23
CA LEU A 282 -7.39 -13.52 13.78
C LEU A 282 -7.14 -13.72 15.28
N GLU A 283 -6.23 -12.96 15.89
CA GLU A 283 -5.72 -13.11 17.27
C GLU A 283 -5.30 -14.56 17.60
N PRO A 284 -3.99 -14.82 17.69
CA PRO A 284 -3.49 -16.04 18.27
C PRO A 284 -3.89 -16.10 19.75
N ARG A 285 -4.49 -17.22 20.15
CA ARG A 285 -4.92 -17.42 21.54
C ARG A 285 -3.69 -17.40 22.44
N ASP A 286 -3.84 -16.85 23.63
CA ASP A 286 -3.06 -17.26 24.79
C ASP A 286 -3.02 -18.79 24.83
N SER A 287 -1.97 -19.38 24.28
CA SER A 287 -1.52 -20.67 24.73
C SER A 287 -0.92 -20.36 26.09
N PRO A 288 -1.53 -20.79 27.21
CA PRO A 288 -0.88 -20.61 28.50
C PRO A 288 0.54 -21.20 28.36
N PRO A 289 1.58 -20.50 28.86
CA PRO A 289 2.91 -21.10 28.91
C PRO A 289 2.71 -22.45 29.60
N ALA A 290 3.10 -23.53 28.92
CA ALA A 290 2.96 -24.90 29.40
C ALA A 290 3.18 -24.91 30.90
N ALA A 291 2.07 -24.96 31.64
CA ALA A 291 2.09 -24.75 33.06
C ALA A 291 2.92 -25.89 33.62
N LEU A 292 4.01 -25.55 34.31
CA LEU A 292 4.47 -26.30 35.46
C LEU A 292 4.41 -27.84 35.27
N ALA A 293 5.02 -28.38 34.22
CA ALA A 293 5.49 -29.77 34.25
C ALA A 293 6.77 -29.83 35.09
N ARG A 294 6.63 -29.37 36.34
CA ARG A 294 7.54 -29.69 37.43
C ARG A 294 6.67 -30.33 38.49
N SER A 295 6.58 -31.65 38.44
CA SER A 295 6.44 -32.43 39.66
C SER A 295 7.07 -33.80 39.51
N PRO A 296 7.54 -34.35 40.63
CA PRO A 296 8.85 -34.95 40.74
C PRO A 296 8.82 -36.46 40.50
N ALA A 297 10.00 -37.00 40.25
CA ALA A 297 10.28 -38.42 40.32
C ALA A 297 9.79 -39.03 41.65
N PRO A 298 9.31 -40.28 41.59
CA PRO A 298 9.76 -41.33 42.49
C PRO A 298 10.79 -42.24 41.82
#